data_AF-A0A6A5V8V4-F1
#
_entry.id   AF-A0A6A5V8V4-F1
#
_cell.length_a   1.000
_cell.length_b   1.000
_cell.length_c   1.000
_cell.angle_alpha   90.00
_cell.angle_beta   90.00
_cell.angle_gamma   90.00
#
_symmetry.space_group_name_H-M   'P 1'
#
loop_
_entity.id
_entity.type
_entity.pdbx_description
1 polymer ?
#
loop_
_entity_poly.entity_id
_entity_poly.type
_entity_poly.pdbx_seq_one_letter_code
_entity_poly.pdbx_strand_id
1 'polypeptide(L)'
;MKNKKKPSARARSGVATKHKRPGFLGLAGELRNRVYRYYFEPGFKCEFAGKEAQLGTKPRKNVFKMYRNGGIPRNDCNGQKEETAAIPTVRFARVLGSYTRPAGLTTHWSTSLTALPFVCKTIYHETIPLLYATTAFSFDAPARIQAFLTVPKPLYLANVTRLELHYATYGDPIATEHIPFKHKHLTAWNRACKTAAKTLVNLHHLVVCVHVSESRVRLSPYEPWITPLSFFRRRQPPEKSIVKNLATANVRVDTKWSRPDAFSNEALGSAARELHRLFGEAVGRIVLEATVEEAMADFENAWENGYARWQHHLQFARTGW
;
A
#
# COMPACT_ATOMS: atom_id res chain seq x y z
N MET A 1 61.25 27.70 -68.78
CA MET A 1 60.70 28.31 -67.56
C MET A 1 59.28 28.81 -67.83
N LYS A 2 58.24 28.15 -67.29
CA LYS A 2 56.85 28.63 -67.31
C LYS A 2 56.24 28.41 -65.92
N ASN A 3 56.20 29.47 -65.11
CA ASN A 3 55.58 29.46 -63.78
C ASN A 3 54.06 29.63 -63.91
N LYS A 4 53.30 28.55 -63.70
CA LYS A 4 51.85 28.60 -63.49
C LYS A 4 51.55 28.95 -62.03
N LYS A 5 51.07 30.16 -61.77
CA LYS A 5 50.44 30.53 -60.49
C LYS A 5 49.10 29.78 -60.36
N LYS A 6 48.96 28.97 -59.31
CA LYS A 6 47.68 28.37 -58.88
C LYS A 6 46.82 29.44 -58.19
N PRO A 7 45.50 29.50 -58.43
CA PRO A 7 44.63 30.41 -57.71
C PRO A 7 44.36 29.90 -56.28
N SER A 8 44.41 30.84 -55.35
CA SER A 8 44.09 30.72 -53.93
C SER A 8 42.69 30.15 -53.71
N ALA A 9 42.60 29.06 -52.95
CA ALA A 9 41.35 28.51 -52.49
C ALA A 9 40.73 29.46 -51.45
N ARG A 10 39.63 30.12 -51.84
CA ARG A 10 38.76 30.86 -50.91
C ARG A 10 38.31 29.93 -49.79
N ALA A 11 38.77 30.21 -48.57
CA ALA A 11 38.24 29.63 -47.36
C ALA A 11 36.72 29.87 -47.33
N ARG A 12 35.94 28.78 -47.37
CA ARG A 12 34.49 28.87 -47.12
C ARG A 12 34.31 29.32 -45.68
N SER A 13 33.65 30.47 -45.51
CA SER A 13 33.16 30.94 -44.22
C SER A 13 32.37 29.82 -43.55
N GLY A 14 32.88 29.32 -42.42
CA GLY A 14 32.19 28.32 -41.61
C GLY A 14 30.84 28.87 -41.17
N VAL A 15 29.77 28.33 -41.75
CA VAL A 15 28.41 28.59 -41.28
C VAL A 15 28.34 28.04 -39.87
N ALA A 16 28.27 28.92 -38.88
CA ALA A 16 28.02 28.55 -37.48
C ALA A 16 26.72 27.74 -37.44
N THR A 17 26.85 26.43 -37.22
CA THR A 17 25.71 25.53 -37.08
C THR A 17 24.97 25.96 -35.82
N LYS A 18 23.75 26.50 -36.00
CA LYS A 18 22.85 26.82 -34.89
C LYS A 18 22.80 25.61 -33.97
N HIS A 19 23.30 25.75 -32.74
CA HIS A 19 23.27 24.68 -31.75
C HIS A 19 21.83 24.19 -31.60
N LYS A 20 21.53 23.01 -32.15
CA LYS A 20 20.23 22.38 -31.96
C LYS A 20 20.09 22.14 -30.46
N ARG A 21 19.08 22.75 -29.84
CA ARG A 21 18.77 22.49 -28.44
C ARG A 21 18.63 20.97 -28.28
N PRO A 22 19.39 20.34 -27.37
CA PRO A 22 19.26 18.91 -27.15
C PRO A 22 17.83 18.62 -26.70
N GLY A 23 17.19 17.63 -27.34
CA GLY A 23 15.90 17.13 -26.87
C GLY A 23 16.01 16.51 -25.48
N PHE A 24 14.88 16.15 -24.86
CA PHE A 24 14.88 15.62 -23.48
C PHE A 24 15.84 14.43 -23.27
N LEU A 25 15.90 13.49 -24.22
CA LEU A 25 16.82 12.35 -24.16
C LEU A 25 18.30 12.73 -24.33
N GLY A 26 18.58 13.93 -24.87
CA GLY A 26 19.92 14.50 -24.97
C GLY A 26 20.39 15.23 -23.71
N LEU A 27 19.52 15.39 -22.70
CA LEU A 27 19.92 15.92 -21.39
C LEU A 27 20.78 14.89 -20.65
N ALA A 28 21.67 15.36 -19.76
CA ALA A 28 22.40 14.47 -18.85
C ALA A 28 21.42 13.66 -17.98
N GLY A 29 21.78 12.40 -17.66
CA GLY A 29 20.92 11.51 -16.88
C GLY A 29 20.51 12.10 -15.53
N GLU A 30 21.39 12.87 -14.88
CA GLU A 30 21.09 13.58 -13.63
C GLU A 30 19.94 14.57 -13.77
N LEU A 31 19.88 15.33 -14.86
CA LEU A 31 18.80 16.29 -15.12
C LEU A 31 17.48 15.56 -15.40
N ARG A 32 17.53 14.45 -16.14
CA ARG A 32 16.36 13.59 -16.34
C ARG A 32 15.85 13.02 -15.02
N ASN A 33 16.75 12.54 -14.14
CA ASN A 33 16.39 12.05 -12.81
C ASN A 33 15.74 13.12 -11.94
N ARG A 34 16.18 14.38 -12.02
CA ARG A 34 15.51 15.51 -11.33
C ARG A 34 14.08 15.71 -11.83
N VAL A 35 13.86 15.64 -13.14
CA VAL A 35 12.52 15.73 -13.74
C VAL A 35 11.66 14.54 -13.31
N TYR A 36 12.22 13.33 -13.30
CA TYR A 36 11.49 12.14 -12.86
C TYR A 36 11.12 12.20 -11.39
N ARG A 37 12.01 12.71 -10.54
CA ARG A 37 11.73 12.90 -9.11
C ARG A 37 10.60 13.90 -8.87
N TYR A 38 10.53 14.97 -9.67
CA TYR A 38 9.42 15.92 -9.64
C TYR A 38 8.11 15.29 -10.14
N TYR A 39 8.18 14.42 -11.16
CA TYR A 39 6.99 13.75 -11.68
C TYR A 39 6.46 12.66 -10.74
N PHE A 40 7.33 11.85 -10.16
CA PHE A 40 7.00 10.76 -9.22
C PHE A 40 7.16 11.22 -7.78
N GLU A 41 6.48 12.29 -7.39
CA GLU A 41 6.51 12.75 -6.01
C GLU A 41 6.03 11.65 -5.05
N PRO A 42 6.68 11.50 -3.87
CA PRO A 42 6.26 10.53 -2.88
C PRO A 42 4.83 10.79 -2.42
N GLY A 43 4.03 9.75 -2.36
CA GLY A 43 2.66 9.84 -1.87
C GLY A 43 1.67 9.18 -2.81
N PHE A 44 1.96 9.06 -4.10
CA PHE A 44 1.04 8.45 -5.04
C PHE A 44 0.56 7.05 -4.58
N LYS A 45 -0.77 6.84 -4.60
CA LYS A 45 -1.41 5.63 -4.09
C LYS A 45 -2.20 4.91 -5.19
N CYS A 46 -1.98 3.61 -5.32
CA CYS A 46 -2.73 2.73 -6.20
C CYS A 46 -3.61 1.78 -5.38
N GLU A 47 -4.92 1.96 -5.47
CA GLU A 47 -5.90 1.16 -4.74
C GLU A 47 -6.52 0.07 -5.61
N PHE A 48 -6.32 -1.18 -5.25
CA PHE A 48 -6.97 -2.33 -5.86
C PHE A 48 -8.11 -2.74 -4.93
N ALA A 49 -9.29 -2.16 -5.17
CA ALA A 49 -10.46 -2.33 -4.32
C ALA A 49 -11.73 -2.53 -5.14
N GLY A 50 -12.63 -3.42 -4.74
CA GLY A 50 -13.95 -3.58 -5.38
C GLY A 50 -14.72 -2.27 -5.42
N LYS A 51 -15.67 -2.07 -6.34
CA LYS A 51 -16.33 -0.77 -6.59
C LYS A 51 -16.89 -0.08 -5.32
N GLU A 52 -17.28 -0.88 -4.33
CA GLU A 52 -17.92 -0.41 -3.09
C GLU A 52 -16.99 -0.43 -1.86
N ALA A 53 -15.79 -1.01 -1.99
CA ALA A 53 -14.83 -1.07 -0.87
C ALA A 53 -14.38 0.35 -0.46
N GLN A 54 -14.15 0.58 0.82
CA GLN A 54 -13.61 1.85 1.30
C GLN A 54 -12.27 1.54 1.98
N LEU A 55 -11.17 1.96 1.33
CA LEU A 55 -9.82 1.80 1.87
C LEU A 55 -9.42 3.12 2.54
N GLY A 56 -9.21 3.09 3.85
CA GLY A 56 -8.78 4.24 4.65
C GLY A 56 -9.84 5.32 4.91
N THR A 57 -9.43 6.34 5.66
CA THR A 57 -10.18 7.57 5.92
C THR A 57 -10.29 8.38 4.64
N LYS A 58 -11.54 8.70 4.24
CA LYS A 58 -11.86 9.41 2.99
C LYS A 58 -10.98 10.67 2.83
N PRO A 59 -10.15 10.81 1.78
CA PRO A 59 -9.78 12.15 1.33
C PRO A 59 -11.09 12.84 0.90
N ARG A 60 -11.35 14.04 1.42
CA ARG A 60 -12.48 14.86 0.97
C ARG A 60 -12.43 14.96 -0.55
N LYS A 61 -13.57 14.67 -1.18
CA LYS A 61 -13.76 14.70 -2.62
C LYS A 61 -13.41 16.09 -3.18
N ASN A 62 -12.20 16.26 -3.69
CA ASN A 62 -11.98 17.02 -4.92
C ASN A 62 -12.15 16.09 -6.14
N VAL A 63 -13.16 15.22 -6.07
CA VAL A 63 -13.68 14.52 -7.23
C VAL A 63 -14.59 15.53 -7.91
N PHE A 64 -14.19 16.02 -9.09
CA PHE A 64 -15.10 16.63 -10.04
C PHE A 64 -16.31 15.69 -10.19
N LYS A 65 -17.43 16.05 -9.55
CA LYS A 65 -18.69 15.31 -9.65
C LYS A 65 -19.30 15.66 -11.00
N MET A 66 -19.35 14.69 -11.91
CA MET A 66 -20.48 14.64 -12.83
C MET A 66 -21.70 14.20 -12.02
N TYR A 67 -22.70 15.07 -11.93
CA TYR A 67 -23.97 14.80 -11.24
C TYR A 67 -24.83 13.79 -12.02
N ARG A 68 -25.46 12.85 -11.31
CA ARG A 68 -26.92 12.63 -11.38
C ARG A 68 -27.45 11.88 -10.15
N ASN A 69 -28.28 12.62 -9.40
CA ASN A 69 -29.37 12.29 -8.47
C ASN A 69 -29.30 11.14 -7.44
N GLY A 70 -29.59 11.52 -6.19
CA GLY A 70 -30.55 10.82 -5.33
C GLY A 70 -29.97 9.84 -4.31
N GLY A 71 -29.58 10.33 -3.14
CA GLY A 71 -29.27 9.47 -1.98
C GLY A 71 -28.83 10.26 -0.76
N ILE A 72 -29.60 10.15 0.32
CA ILE A 72 -29.47 10.83 1.61
C ILE A 72 -28.06 10.59 2.23
N PRO A 73 -27.40 11.61 2.82
CA PRO A 73 -26.08 11.44 3.41
C PRO A 73 -26.17 10.75 4.78
N ARG A 74 -25.44 9.64 4.96
CA ARG A 74 -25.12 9.09 6.28
C ARG A 74 -23.95 9.89 6.87
N ASN A 75 -24.14 10.38 8.09
CA ASN A 75 -23.16 11.13 8.87
C ASN A 75 -21.92 10.29 9.16
N ASP A 76 -20.77 10.78 8.72
CA ASP A 76 -19.45 10.22 8.99
C ASP A 76 -18.95 10.69 10.36
N CYS A 77 -18.35 9.77 11.10
CA CYS A 77 -17.77 9.98 12.42
C CYS A 77 -16.56 10.94 12.34
N ASN A 78 -16.64 12.07 13.05
CA ASN A 78 -15.52 12.97 13.27
C ASN A 78 -14.51 12.35 14.26
N GLY A 79 -13.34 11.97 13.75
CA GLY A 79 -12.14 11.72 14.54
C GLY A 79 -11.01 12.60 13.98
N GLN A 80 -10.47 13.45 14.85
CA GLN A 80 -9.34 14.39 14.72
C GLN A 80 -8.68 14.61 13.35
N LYS A 81 -8.77 15.86 12.90
CA LYS A 81 -8.06 16.47 11.79
C LYS A 81 -6.54 16.48 12.05
N GLU A 82 -5.79 15.71 11.29
CA GLU A 82 -4.53 16.18 10.73
C GLU A 82 -4.76 16.51 9.26
N GLU A 83 -4.49 17.75 8.90
CA GLU A 83 -4.67 18.29 7.56
C GLU A 83 -3.53 17.80 6.65
N THR A 84 -3.48 16.50 6.38
CA THR A 84 -2.55 15.94 5.40
C THR A 84 -3.09 16.21 4.00
N ALA A 85 -2.29 16.86 3.17
CA ALA A 85 -2.61 17.15 1.77
C ALA A 85 -3.17 15.90 1.06
N ALA A 86 -4.25 16.09 0.28
CA ALA A 86 -4.96 14.98 -0.36
C ALA A 86 -4.01 14.18 -1.26
N ILE A 87 -3.72 12.94 -0.84
CA ILE A 87 -2.81 12.06 -1.54
C ILE A 87 -3.40 11.68 -2.92
N PRO A 88 -2.68 11.92 -4.03
CA PRO A 88 -3.16 11.54 -5.36
C PRO A 88 -3.34 10.02 -5.43
N THR A 89 -4.58 9.57 -5.60
CA THR A 89 -4.97 8.16 -5.50
C THR A 89 -5.67 7.71 -6.78
N VAL A 90 -5.20 6.61 -7.37
CA VAL A 90 -5.83 5.94 -8.52
C VAL A 90 -6.41 4.62 -8.07
N ARG A 91 -7.68 4.38 -8.41
CA ARG A 91 -8.41 3.20 -7.98
C ARG A 91 -8.76 2.25 -9.12
N PHE A 92 -8.40 0.99 -8.93
CA PHE A 92 -8.62 -0.14 -9.83
C PHE A 92 -9.71 -1.05 -9.27
N ALA A 93 -10.94 -0.86 -9.75
CA ALA A 93 -12.08 -1.69 -9.35
C ALA A 93 -12.01 -3.13 -9.90
N ARG A 94 -11.31 -3.32 -11.02
CA ARG A 94 -11.24 -4.57 -11.76
C ARG A 94 -10.14 -5.47 -11.23
N VAL A 95 -10.28 -6.78 -11.45
CA VAL A 95 -9.20 -7.75 -11.19
C VAL A 95 -8.16 -7.59 -12.29
N LEU A 96 -6.88 -7.44 -11.90
CA LEU A 96 -5.78 -7.37 -12.85
C LEU A 96 -5.65 -8.68 -13.65
N GLY A 97 -5.24 -8.59 -14.91
CA GLY A 97 -4.99 -9.74 -15.79
C GLY A 97 -6.15 -10.11 -16.73
N SER A 98 -7.37 -9.65 -16.45
CA SER A 98 -8.50 -9.79 -17.39
C SER A 98 -8.66 -8.50 -18.20
N TYR A 99 -8.01 -8.43 -19.36
CA TYR A 99 -8.03 -7.25 -20.23
C TYR A 99 -8.94 -7.47 -21.44
N THR A 100 -10.15 -6.91 -21.42
CA THR A 100 -10.77 -6.42 -22.65
C THR A 100 -10.11 -5.08 -22.95
N ARG A 101 -9.29 -5.01 -24.01
CA ARG A 101 -8.59 -3.80 -24.45
C ARG A 101 -9.53 -2.91 -25.29
N PRO A 102 -10.20 -1.90 -24.69
CA PRO A 102 -10.43 -0.67 -25.47
C PRO A 102 -10.20 0.65 -24.71
N ALA A 103 -9.80 0.63 -23.43
CA ALA A 103 -9.83 1.85 -22.61
C ALA A 103 -8.65 2.83 -22.79
N GLY A 104 -7.58 2.46 -23.49
CA GLY A 104 -6.43 3.36 -23.71
C GLY A 104 -6.78 4.62 -24.51
N LEU A 105 -7.77 4.52 -25.40
CA LEU A 105 -8.26 5.65 -26.21
C LEU A 105 -9.16 6.60 -25.40
N THR A 106 -9.79 6.11 -24.33
CA THR A 106 -10.64 6.92 -23.44
C THR A 106 -9.85 7.59 -22.30
N THR A 107 -8.56 7.26 -22.15
CA THR A 107 -7.72 7.83 -21.09
C THR A 107 -7.31 9.25 -21.46
N HIS A 108 -7.63 10.22 -20.60
CA HIS A 108 -7.09 11.59 -20.70
C HIS A 108 -5.63 11.60 -20.26
N TRP A 109 -4.72 11.34 -21.21
CA TRP A 109 -3.29 11.23 -20.95
C TRP A 109 -2.66 12.52 -20.41
N SER A 110 -3.19 13.69 -20.78
CA SER A 110 -2.70 14.99 -20.29
C SER A 110 -2.85 15.18 -18.78
N THR A 111 -3.81 14.48 -18.16
CA THR A 111 -4.06 14.50 -16.71
C THR A 111 -3.72 13.18 -16.03
N SER A 112 -3.15 12.22 -16.79
CA SER A 112 -2.83 10.91 -16.25
C SER A 112 -1.56 10.99 -15.41
N LEU A 113 -1.66 10.56 -14.15
CA LEU A 113 -0.54 10.48 -13.22
C LEU A 113 0.56 9.51 -13.68
N THR A 114 0.28 8.66 -14.67
CA THR A 114 1.23 7.67 -15.21
C THR A 114 1.50 7.86 -16.71
N ALA A 115 1.32 9.07 -17.26
CA ALA A 115 1.57 9.35 -18.68
C ALA A 115 3.05 9.17 -19.08
N LEU A 116 3.99 9.57 -18.22
CA LEU A 116 5.41 9.64 -18.56
C LEU A 116 6.03 8.30 -19.02
N PRO A 117 5.78 7.15 -18.36
CA PRO A 117 6.24 5.85 -18.85
C PRO A 117 5.75 5.48 -20.26
N PHE A 118 4.67 6.06 -20.77
CA PHE A 118 4.11 5.71 -22.08
C PHE A 118 4.62 6.59 -23.23
N VAL A 119 5.51 7.54 -22.98
CA VAL A 119 6.03 8.45 -24.01
C VAL A 119 6.93 7.73 -25.02
N CYS A 120 7.93 6.98 -24.54
CA CYS A 120 8.81 6.18 -25.40
C CYS A 120 9.47 5.04 -24.60
N LYS A 121 10.09 4.08 -25.31
CA LYS A 121 10.73 2.90 -24.69
C LYS A 121 11.85 3.29 -23.71
N THR A 122 12.67 4.27 -24.05
CA THR A 122 13.78 4.70 -23.18
C THR A 122 13.26 5.27 -21.86
N ILE A 123 12.31 6.21 -21.93
CA ILE A 123 11.68 6.79 -20.74
C ILE A 123 10.93 5.71 -19.94
N TYR A 124 10.24 4.79 -20.61
CA TYR A 124 9.59 3.64 -19.95
C TYR A 124 10.58 2.88 -19.07
N HIS A 125 11.74 2.50 -19.61
CA HIS A 125 12.75 1.73 -18.86
C HIS A 125 13.37 2.52 -17.71
N GLU A 126 13.57 3.83 -17.87
CA GLU A 126 14.10 4.71 -16.82
C GLU A 126 13.07 4.97 -15.70
N THR A 127 11.78 5.08 -16.05
CA THR A 127 10.74 5.56 -15.12
C THR A 127 9.91 4.47 -14.47
N ILE A 128 9.78 3.28 -15.09
CA ILE A 128 8.98 2.20 -14.51
C ILE A 128 9.49 1.74 -13.12
N PRO A 129 10.81 1.67 -12.82
CA PRO A 129 11.26 1.32 -11.47
C PRO A 129 10.89 2.41 -10.47
N LEU A 130 11.03 3.69 -10.86
CA LEU A 130 10.67 4.84 -10.03
C LEU A 130 9.19 4.87 -9.70
N LEU A 131 8.32 4.54 -10.66
CA LEU A 131 6.88 4.43 -10.43
C LEU A 131 6.59 3.40 -9.34
N TYR A 132 7.13 2.17 -9.47
CA TYR A 132 6.89 1.11 -8.47
C TYR A 132 7.51 1.45 -7.10
N ALA A 133 8.64 2.15 -7.07
CA ALA A 133 9.33 2.51 -5.83
C ALA A 133 8.67 3.68 -5.07
N THR A 134 7.95 4.56 -5.75
CA THR A 134 7.31 5.73 -5.13
C THR A 134 5.83 5.50 -4.82
N THR A 135 5.20 4.53 -5.49
CA THR A 135 3.79 4.21 -5.33
C THR A 135 3.52 3.37 -4.09
N ALA A 136 2.53 3.76 -3.29
CA ALA A 136 1.93 2.89 -2.28
C ALA A 136 0.84 2.01 -2.92
N PHE A 137 1.02 0.69 -2.85
CA PHE A 137 0.05 -0.27 -3.39
C PHE A 137 -0.88 -0.75 -2.28
N SER A 138 -2.18 -0.51 -2.43
CA SER A 138 -3.19 -0.82 -1.43
C SER A 138 -4.20 -1.84 -1.94
N PHE A 139 -4.52 -2.86 -1.14
CA PHE A 139 -5.37 -3.98 -1.53
C PHE A 139 -6.47 -4.25 -0.51
N ASP A 140 -7.68 -4.57 -0.98
CA ASP A 140 -8.83 -4.92 -0.13
C ASP A 140 -9.09 -6.42 0.03
N ALA A 141 -8.40 -7.27 -0.75
CA ALA A 141 -8.70 -8.69 -0.83
C ALA A 141 -7.47 -9.54 -1.21
N PRO A 142 -7.31 -10.75 -0.62
CA PRO A 142 -6.21 -11.66 -0.94
C PRO A 142 -6.08 -12.00 -2.43
N ALA A 143 -7.21 -12.15 -3.13
CA ALA A 143 -7.24 -12.45 -4.56
C ALA A 143 -6.63 -11.32 -5.42
N ARG A 144 -6.82 -10.05 -5.03
CA ARG A 144 -6.25 -8.90 -5.75
C ARG A 144 -4.76 -8.77 -5.51
N ILE A 145 -4.31 -9.06 -4.29
CA ILE A 145 -2.88 -9.16 -3.97
C ILE A 145 -2.24 -10.20 -4.89
N GLN A 146 -2.81 -11.41 -4.95
CA GLN A 146 -2.31 -12.48 -5.82
C GLN A 146 -2.29 -12.09 -7.29
N ALA A 147 -3.36 -11.47 -7.80
CA ALA A 147 -3.40 -10.99 -9.19
C ALA A 147 -2.34 -9.91 -9.48
N PHE A 148 -2.11 -9.00 -8.54
CA PHE A 148 -1.04 -8.01 -8.67
C PHE A 148 0.36 -8.63 -8.61
N LEU A 149 0.56 -9.70 -7.85
CA LEU A 149 1.87 -10.35 -7.77
C LEU A 149 2.19 -11.22 -8.99
N THR A 150 1.20 -11.57 -9.82
CA THR A 150 1.39 -12.41 -11.02
C THR A 150 1.49 -11.62 -12.33
N VAL A 151 0.89 -10.43 -12.40
CA VAL A 151 0.77 -9.66 -13.65
C VAL A 151 2.04 -8.88 -14.02
N PRO A 152 2.64 -8.06 -13.13
CA PRO A 152 3.89 -7.36 -13.41
C PRO A 152 5.08 -8.31 -13.44
N LYS A 153 6.10 -7.95 -14.21
CA LYS A 153 7.36 -8.70 -14.24
C LYS A 153 8.03 -8.69 -12.85
N PRO A 154 8.70 -9.78 -12.44
CA PRO A 154 9.39 -9.85 -11.14
C PRO A 154 10.36 -8.70 -10.89
N LEU A 155 11.07 -8.23 -11.93
CA LEU A 155 11.98 -7.09 -11.84
C LEU A 155 11.28 -5.80 -11.34
N TYR A 156 10.01 -5.58 -11.70
CA TYR A 156 9.27 -4.39 -11.28
C TYR A 156 8.71 -4.55 -9.87
N LEU A 157 8.20 -5.74 -9.54
CA LEU A 157 7.75 -6.06 -8.19
C LEU A 157 8.88 -5.90 -7.16
N ALA A 158 10.12 -6.18 -7.57
CA ALA A 158 11.27 -5.96 -6.72
C ALA A 158 11.50 -4.49 -6.35
N ASN A 159 10.94 -3.51 -7.07
CA ASN A 159 11.06 -2.09 -6.74
C ASN A 159 9.96 -1.61 -5.78
N VAL A 160 8.96 -2.43 -5.45
CA VAL A 160 7.88 -2.00 -4.54
C VAL A 160 8.42 -1.79 -3.14
N THR A 161 8.25 -0.57 -2.61
CA THR A 161 8.73 -0.18 -1.28
C THR A 161 7.62 -0.01 -0.25
N ARG A 162 6.37 0.18 -0.69
CA ARG A 162 5.22 0.51 0.16
C ARG A 162 4.02 -0.38 -0.16
N LEU A 163 3.52 -1.09 0.84
CA LEU A 163 2.37 -1.99 0.73
C LEU A 163 1.35 -1.69 1.83
N GLU A 164 0.09 -1.54 1.44
CA GLU A 164 -1.04 -1.42 2.34
C GLU A 164 -2.01 -2.59 2.13
N LEU A 165 -2.35 -3.28 3.22
CA LEU A 165 -3.21 -4.45 3.21
C LEU A 165 -4.44 -4.17 4.06
N HIS A 166 -5.60 -4.03 3.42
CA HIS A 166 -6.89 -3.98 4.10
C HIS A 166 -7.50 -5.37 4.04
N TYR A 167 -7.61 -6.01 5.20
CA TYR A 167 -8.07 -7.39 5.30
C TYR A 167 -9.28 -7.47 6.22
N ALA A 168 -10.42 -7.90 5.69
CA ALA A 168 -11.58 -8.27 6.50
C ALA A 168 -11.57 -9.78 6.78
N THR A 169 -11.70 -10.17 8.04
CA THR A 169 -11.85 -11.58 8.41
C THR A 169 -13.23 -12.09 8.01
N TYR A 170 -13.34 -13.40 7.79
CA TYR A 170 -14.60 -14.04 7.41
C TYR A 170 -15.68 -13.88 8.52
N GLY A 171 -15.27 -13.81 9.79
CA GLY A 171 -16.17 -13.83 10.94
C GLY A 171 -16.54 -15.24 11.38
N ASP A 172 -17.62 -15.36 12.14
CA ASP A 172 -18.14 -16.64 12.60
C ASP A 172 -19.13 -17.23 11.59
N PRO A 173 -18.94 -18.48 11.16
CA PRO A 173 -19.85 -19.12 10.22
C PRO A 173 -21.22 -19.34 10.89
N ILE A 174 -22.29 -18.89 10.22
CA ILE A 174 -23.68 -19.05 10.69
C ILE A 174 -24.08 -20.54 10.66
N ALA A 175 -23.55 -21.30 9.70
CA ALA A 175 -23.84 -22.71 9.52
C ALA A 175 -22.54 -23.53 9.40
N THR A 176 -22.57 -24.79 9.79
CA THR A 176 -21.42 -25.71 9.74
C THR A 176 -20.85 -25.86 8.31
N GLU A 177 -21.71 -25.80 7.30
CA GLU A 177 -21.34 -25.80 5.87
C GLU A 177 -20.50 -24.57 5.45
N HIS A 178 -20.50 -23.50 6.24
CA HIS A 178 -19.70 -22.30 5.99
C HIS A 178 -18.26 -22.41 6.52
N ILE A 179 -17.96 -23.41 7.37
CA ILE A 179 -16.62 -23.62 7.94
C ILE A 179 -15.54 -23.81 6.86
N PRO A 180 -15.74 -24.61 5.80
CA PRO A 180 -14.77 -24.75 4.72
C PRO A 180 -14.45 -23.42 4.02
N PHE A 181 -15.42 -22.51 3.90
CA PHE A 181 -15.21 -21.19 3.30
C PHE A 181 -14.37 -20.27 4.20
N LYS A 182 -14.58 -20.31 5.53
CA LYS A 182 -13.69 -19.63 6.50
C LYS A 182 -12.25 -20.13 6.37
N HIS A 183 -12.07 -21.46 6.31
CA HIS A 183 -10.74 -22.04 6.13
C HIS A 183 -10.11 -21.65 4.79
N LYS A 184 -10.88 -21.69 3.69
CA LYS A 184 -10.43 -21.26 2.36
C LYS A 184 -10.01 -19.78 2.34
N HIS A 185 -10.77 -18.91 3.03
CA HIS A 185 -10.46 -17.49 3.16
C HIS A 185 -9.14 -17.27 3.91
N LEU A 186 -8.95 -17.93 5.05
CA LEU A 186 -7.70 -17.89 5.81
C LEU A 186 -6.51 -18.41 4.99
N THR A 187 -6.69 -19.53 4.28
CA THR A 187 -5.65 -20.09 3.41
C THR A 187 -5.30 -19.15 2.26
N ALA A 188 -6.29 -18.47 1.67
CA ALA A 188 -6.04 -17.46 0.64
C ALA A 188 -5.25 -16.26 1.20
N TRP A 189 -5.59 -15.78 2.40
CA TRP A 189 -4.85 -14.74 3.09
C TRP A 189 -3.41 -15.15 3.40
N ASN A 190 -3.23 -16.34 3.97
CA ASN A 190 -1.91 -16.93 4.26
C ASN A 190 -1.04 -16.98 2.99
N ARG A 191 -1.59 -17.50 1.90
CA ARG A 191 -0.91 -17.56 0.60
C ARG A 191 -0.56 -16.17 0.08
N ALA A 192 -1.48 -15.20 0.16
CA ALA A 192 -1.25 -13.81 -0.25
C ALA A 192 -0.07 -13.17 0.48
N CYS A 193 -0.04 -13.23 1.82
CA CYS A 193 1.07 -12.68 2.60
C CYS A 193 2.38 -13.40 2.30
N LYS A 194 2.37 -14.74 2.22
CA LYS A 194 3.57 -15.53 1.91
C LYS A 194 4.15 -15.19 0.54
N THR A 195 3.30 -15.08 -0.48
CA THR A 195 3.75 -14.68 -1.83
C THR A 195 4.23 -13.24 -1.84
N ALA A 196 3.52 -12.31 -1.20
CA ALA A 196 3.91 -10.90 -1.13
C ALA A 196 5.28 -10.74 -0.46
N ALA A 197 5.49 -11.35 0.70
CA ALA A 197 6.76 -11.32 1.40
C ALA A 197 7.91 -11.92 0.57
N LYS A 198 7.66 -12.97 -0.22
CA LYS A 198 8.68 -13.57 -1.09
C LYS A 198 9.03 -12.69 -2.29
N THR A 199 8.03 -12.02 -2.87
CA THR A 199 8.18 -11.32 -4.15
C THR A 199 8.60 -9.86 -3.99
N LEU A 200 8.18 -9.19 -2.91
CA LEU A 200 8.44 -7.76 -2.67
C LEU A 200 9.73 -7.56 -1.88
N VAL A 201 10.86 -7.83 -2.54
CA VAL A 201 12.21 -7.86 -1.95
C VAL A 201 12.72 -6.55 -1.35
N ASN A 202 12.19 -5.41 -1.80
CA ASN A 202 12.59 -4.09 -1.29
C ASN A 202 11.46 -3.40 -0.50
N LEU A 203 10.55 -4.18 0.10
CA LEU A 203 9.49 -3.62 0.92
C LEU A 203 10.08 -2.93 2.16
N HIS A 204 9.81 -1.63 2.31
CA HIS A 204 10.27 -0.79 3.42
C HIS A 204 9.15 -0.42 4.39
N HIS A 205 7.94 -0.21 3.87
CA HIS A 205 6.80 0.20 4.67
C HIS A 205 5.63 -0.76 4.44
N LEU A 206 5.17 -1.37 5.53
CA LEU A 206 3.99 -2.22 5.56
C LEU A 206 2.93 -1.54 6.43
N VAL A 207 1.74 -1.34 5.86
CA VAL A 207 0.55 -0.95 6.60
C VAL A 207 -0.46 -2.09 6.49
N VAL A 208 -1.02 -2.52 7.62
CA VAL A 208 -2.05 -3.56 7.65
C VAL A 208 -3.23 -3.04 8.44
N CYS A 209 -4.41 -2.97 7.80
CA CYS A 209 -5.67 -2.69 8.46
C CYS A 209 -6.49 -3.96 8.48
N VAL A 210 -6.63 -4.58 9.66
CA VAL A 210 -7.41 -5.80 9.82
C VAL A 210 -8.77 -5.45 10.43
N HIS A 211 -9.85 -5.78 9.72
CA HIS A 211 -11.21 -5.72 10.24
C HIS A 211 -11.64 -7.11 10.71
N VAL A 212 -11.78 -7.29 12.02
CA VAL A 212 -12.14 -8.56 12.64
C VAL A 212 -13.66 -8.61 12.86
N SER A 213 -14.32 -9.51 12.14
CA SER A 213 -15.78 -9.73 12.18
C SER A 213 -16.20 -10.87 13.11
N GLU A 214 -15.33 -11.30 14.03
CA GLU A 214 -15.63 -12.40 14.96
C GLU A 214 -16.44 -11.91 16.17
N SER A 215 -17.37 -12.74 16.65
CA SER A 215 -18.24 -12.41 17.78
C SER A 215 -17.46 -12.32 19.09
N ARG A 216 -16.50 -13.23 19.29
CA ARG A 216 -15.58 -13.32 20.44
C ARG A 216 -14.17 -13.01 19.98
N VAL A 217 -13.81 -11.73 20.05
CA VAL A 217 -12.47 -11.27 19.68
C VAL A 217 -11.46 -11.75 20.72
N ARG A 218 -10.40 -12.37 20.23
CA ARG A 218 -9.18 -12.65 20.97
C ARG A 218 -8.07 -11.78 20.40
N LEU A 219 -7.53 -10.88 21.21
CA LEU A 219 -6.40 -10.04 20.81
C LEU A 219 -5.12 -10.82 21.05
N SER A 220 -4.85 -11.79 20.17
CA SER A 220 -3.67 -12.65 20.24
C SER A 220 -2.76 -12.64 19.01
N PRO A 221 -1.42 -12.50 19.13
CA PRO A 221 -0.50 -12.68 18.02
C PRO A 221 -0.55 -14.09 17.43
N TYR A 222 -1.08 -15.06 18.18
CA TYR A 222 -1.26 -16.44 17.71
C TYR A 222 -2.57 -16.64 16.93
N GLU A 223 -3.38 -15.58 16.77
CA GLU A 223 -4.61 -15.69 15.99
C GLU A 223 -4.32 -16.02 14.52
N PRO A 224 -5.10 -16.92 13.89
CA PRO A 224 -4.86 -17.37 12.51
C PRO A 224 -4.87 -16.25 11.46
N TRP A 225 -5.54 -15.14 11.75
CA TRP A 225 -5.59 -13.96 10.87
C TRP A 225 -4.38 -13.03 11.05
N ILE A 226 -3.68 -13.10 12.20
CA ILE A 226 -2.41 -12.41 12.44
C ILE A 226 -1.22 -13.22 11.94
N THR A 227 -1.22 -14.55 12.13
CA THR A 227 -0.08 -15.42 11.80
C THR A 227 0.54 -15.16 10.41
N PRO A 228 -0.24 -14.91 9.34
CA PRO A 228 0.34 -14.61 8.02
C PRO A 228 1.23 -13.37 7.96
N LEU A 229 1.07 -12.41 8.88
CA LEU A 229 1.92 -11.21 8.93
C LEU A 229 3.36 -11.55 9.33
N SER A 230 3.56 -12.67 10.05
CA SER A 230 4.89 -13.16 10.38
C SER A 230 5.73 -13.53 9.15
N PHE A 231 5.13 -13.73 7.96
CA PHE A 231 5.92 -13.94 6.74
C PHE A 231 6.73 -12.71 6.33
N PHE A 232 6.32 -11.52 6.77
CA PHE A 232 7.09 -10.29 6.59
C PHE A 232 8.22 -10.13 7.62
N ARG A 233 8.22 -10.94 8.68
CA ARG A 233 9.29 -10.98 9.69
C ARG A 233 10.54 -11.59 9.09
N ARG A 234 11.69 -10.96 9.35
CA ARG A 234 13.00 -11.49 9.00
C ARG A 234 13.24 -12.78 9.80
N ARG A 235 13.45 -13.89 9.10
CA ARG A 235 14.10 -15.08 9.67
C ARG A 235 15.39 -15.28 8.89
N GLN A 236 16.50 -14.87 9.47
CA GLN A 236 17.86 -14.86 8.87
C GLN A 236 18.47 -16.28 8.73
N PRO A 237 19.56 -16.50 7.94
CA PRO A 237 20.91 -15.92 8.13
C PRO A 237 21.35 -14.87 7.06
N PRO A 238 22.46 -14.12 7.27
CA PRO A 238 22.83 -12.92 6.52
C PRO A 238 23.13 -13.09 5.03
N GLU A 239 23.27 -14.32 4.52
CA GLU A 239 23.62 -14.56 3.12
C GLU A 239 22.42 -14.74 2.17
N LYS A 240 21.21 -14.99 2.69
CA LYS A 240 20.05 -15.37 1.84
C LYS A 240 18.73 -14.70 2.22
N SER A 241 18.78 -13.49 2.78
CA SER A 241 17.56 -12.68 2.96
C SER A 241 17.08 -12.11 1.62
N ILE A 242 15.83 -12.42 1.27
CA ILE A 242 15.16 -11.95 0.06
C ILE A 242 14.50 -10.58 0.29
N VAL A 243 14.14 -10.18 1.51
CA VAL A 243 13.67 -8.81 1.82
C VAL A 243 14.63 -8.15 2.79
N LYS A 244 15.42 -7.18 2.32
CA LYS A 244 16.55 -6.64 3.10
C LYS A 244 16.20 -5.46 4.02
N ASN A 245 14.95 -4.96 3.98
CA ASN A 245 14.72 -3.51 4.08
C ASN A 245 13.48 -3.03 4.84
N LEU A 246 12.68 -3.90 5.48
CA LEU A 246 11.45 -3.47 6.16
C LEU A 246 11.76 -2.55 7.35
N ALA A 247 11.46 -1.27 7.21
CA ALA A 247 11.78 -0.22 8.17
C ALA A 247 10.61 0.08 9.12
N THR A 248 9.37 -0.08 8.64
CA THR A 248 8.17 0.21 9.43
C THR A 248 7.07 -0.82 9.15
N ALA A 249 6.38 -1.24 10.20
CA ALA A 249 5.18 -2.06 10.12
C ALA A 249 4.10 -1.43 11.02
N ASN A 250 3.10 -0.80 10.40
CA ASN A 250 1.95 -0.23 11.10
C ASN A 250 0.77 -1.19 10.96
N VAL A 251 0.35 -1.81 12.07
CA VAL A 251 -0.79 -2.71 12.08
C VAL A 251 -1.91 -2.06 12.90
N ARG A 252 -3.07 -1.93 12.27
CA ARG A 252 -4.31 -1.45 12.88
C ARG A 252 -5.31 -2.60 12.90
N VAL A 253 -5.85 -2.87 14.08
CA VAL A 253 -6.88 -3.90 14.28
C VAL A 253 -8.18 -3.21 14.65
N ASP A 254 -9.19 -3.35 13.81
CA ASP A 254 -10.53 -2.82 14.04
C ASP A 254 -11.52 -3.95 14.28
N THR A 255 -12.34 -3.83 15.31
CA THR A 255 -13.44 -4.77 15.59
C THR A 255 -14.74 -3.99 15.73
N LYS A 256 -15.86 -4.67 16.04
CA LYS A 256 -17.09 -3.99 16.46
C LYS A 256 -16.89 -3.12 17.71
N TRP A 257 -15.92 -3.46 18.57
CA TRP A 257 -15.67 -2.80 19.84
C TRP A 257 -14.71 -1.61 19.75
N SER A 258 -13.96 -1.48 18.64
CA SER A 258 -13.07 -0.32 18.43
C SER A 258 -13.80 0.89 17.85
N ARG A 259 -15.11 0.78 17.56
CA ARG A 259 -15.89 1.88 16.98
C ARG A 259 -16.21 2.94 18.03
N PRO A 260 -16.25 4.23 17.66
CA PRO A 260 -16.58 5.31 18.60
C PRO A 260 -17.94 5.17 19.27
N ASP A 261 -18.89 4.54 18.59
CA ASP A 261 -20.27 4.31 19.01
C ASP A 261 -20.51 2.91 19.60
N ALA A 262 -19.45 2.12 19.81
CA ALA A 262 -19.56 0.76 20.31
C ALA A 262 -20.11 0.68 21.76
N PHE A 263 -19.88 1.74 22.55
CA PHE A 263 -20.25 1.79 23.96
C PHE A 263 -20.90 3.12 24.29
N SER A 264 -21.97 3.08 25.11
CA SER A 264 -22.58 4.30 25.66
C SER A 264 -21.68 4.99 26.68
N ASN A 265 -20.75 4.25 27.31
CA ASN A 265 -19.78 4.79 28.25
C ASN A 265 -18.49 5.18 27.51
N GLU A 266 -18.15 6.47 27.52
CA GLU A 266 -16.99 7.01 26.83
C GLU A 266 -15.66 6.45 27.36
N ALA A 267 -15.53 6.25 28.68
CA ALA A 267 -14.32 5.69 29.28
C ALA A 267 -14.10 4.23 28.84
N LEU A 268 -15.18 3.44 28.74
CA LEU A 268 -15.13 2.07 28.23
C LEU A 268 -14.76 2.06 26.73
N GLY A 269 -15.36 2.94 25.94
CA GLY A 269 -15.02 3.09 24.51
C GLY A 269 -13.59 3.58 24.27
N SER A 270 -13.07 4.43 25.15
CA SER A 270 -11.66 4.86 25.11
C SER A 270 -10.72 3.70 25.46
N ALA A 271 -11.02 2.94 26.52
CA ALA A 271 -10.25 1.76 26.91
C ALA A 271 -10.22 0.71 25.79
N ALA A 272 -11.37 0.44 25.17
CA ALA A 272 -11.47 -0.49 24.04
C ALA A 272 -10.59 -0.04 22.86
N ARG A 273 -10.68 1.23 22.44
CA ARG A 273 -9.87 1.77 21.33
C ARG A 273 -8.38 1.72 21.63
N GLU A 274 -7.99 2.06 22.85
CA GLU A 274 -6.60 2.05 23.27
C GLU A 274 -6.01 0.63 23.26
N LEU A 275 -6.76 -0.35 23.77
CA LEU A 275 -6.33 -1.76 23.73
C LEU A 275 -6.15 -2.27 22.29
N HIS A 276 -7.01 -1.87 21.35
CA HIS A 276 -6.83 -2.21 19.93
C HIS A 276 -5.61 -1.51 19.31
N ARG A 277 -5.35 -0.26 19.69
CA ARG A 277 -4.16 0.50 19.25
C ARG A 277 -2.89 -0.18 19.74
N LEU A 278 -2.80 -0.46 21.04
CA LEU A 278 -1.65 -1.13 21.67
C LEU A 278 -1.43 -2.53 21.08
N PHE A 279 -2.50 -3.30 20.87
CA PHE A 279 -2.39 -4.61 20.25
C PHE A 279 -1.88 -4.52 18.80
N GLY A 280 -2.39 -3.57 18.02
CA GLY A 280 -1.89 -3.30 16.67
C GLY A 280 -0.40 -2.93 16.65
N GLU A 281 0.02 -2.05 17.55
CA GLU A 281 1.43 -1.68 17.72
C GLU A 281 2.31 -2.86 18.12
N ALA A 282 1.85 -3.70 19.04
CA ALA A 282 2.52 -4.93 19.44
C ALA A 282 2.72 -5.87 18.24
N VAL A 283 1.68 -6.11 17.44
CA VAL A 283 1.78 -6.93 16.21
C VAL A 283 2.77 -6.30 15.22
N GLY A 284 2.76 -4.97 15.07
CA GLY A 284 3.73 -4.25 14.25
C GLY A 284 5.18 -4.48 14.71
N ARG A 285 5.44 -4.40 16.02
CA ARG A 285 6.76 -4.69 16.61
C ARG A 285 7.17 -6.15 16.40
N ILE A 286 6.25 -7.11 16.53
CA ILE A 286 6.51 -8.54 16.24
C ILE A 286 6.91 -8.76 14.77
N VAL A 287 6.25 -8.06 13.84
CA VAL A 287 6.63 -8.09 12.41
C VAL A 287 8.04 -7.52 12.20
N LEU A 288 8.42 -6.50 12.97
CA LEU A 288 9.77 -5.92 13.03
C LEU A 288 10.76 -6.71 13.91
N GLU A 289 10.47 -7.98 14.22
CA GLU A 289 11.34 -8.93 14.92
C GLU A 289 11.42 -8.82 16.45
N ALA A 290 10.64 -7.94 17.09
CA ALA A 290 10.54 -7.95 18.55
C ALA A 290 10.05 -9.31 19.06
N THR A 291 10.45 -9.68 20.29
CA THR A 291 9.88 -10.85 20.96
C THR A 291 8.41 -10.59 21.29
N VAL A 292 7.63 -11.65 21.48
CA VAL A 292 6.20 -11.50 21.76
C VAL A 292 6.02 -10.81 23.12
N GLU A 293 6.85 -11.19 24.08
CA GLU A 293 6.86 -10.67 25.45
C GLU A 293 7.17 -9.16 25.47
N GLU A 294 8.21 -8.73 24.76
CA GLU A 294 8.58 -7.30 24.67
C GLU A 294 7.50 -6.49 23.94
N ALA A 295 6.96 -7.02 22.85
CA ALA A 295 5.97 -6.32 22.04
C ALA A 295 4.62 -6.18 22.77
N MET A 296 4.22 -7.20 23.52
CA MET A 296 2.92 -7.25 24.22
C MET A 296 2.94 -6.59 25.60
N ALA A 297 4.11 -6.30 26.19
CA ALA A 297 4.24 -5.73 27.53
C ALA A 297 3.36 -4.48 27.76
N ASP A 298 3.33 -3.55 26.80
CA ASP A 298 2.51 -2.32 26.90
C ASP A 298 1.01 -2.66 26.92
N PHE A 299 0.59 -3.63 26.10
CA PHE A 299 -0.79 -4.11 26.04
C PHE A 299 -1.19 -4.84 27.32
N GLU A 300 -0.33 -5.74 27.82
CA GLU A 300 -0.55 -6.53 29.02
C GLU A 300 -0.66 -5.64 30.25
N ASN A 301 0.26 -4.69 30.42
CA ASN A 301 0.19 -3.70 31.50
C ASN A 301 -1.11 -2.87 31.45
N ALA A 302 -1.52 -2.43 30.26
CA ALA A 302 -2.78 -1.71 30.09
C ALA A 302 -3.99 -2.61 30.42
N TRP A 303 -3.97 -3.87 29.99
CA TRP A 303 -5.04 -4.83 30.22
C TRP A 303 -5.19 -5.21 31.70
N GLU A 304 -4.09 -5.53 32.36
CA GLU A 304 -4.06 -6.00 33.75
C GLU A 304 -4.19 -4.88 34.77
N ASN A 305 -3.49 -3.77 34.57
CA ASN A 305 -3.43 -2.69 35.57
C ASN A 305 -4.34 -1.51 35.20
N GLY A 306 -4.25 -1.02 33.96
CA GLY A 306 -4.97 0.18 33.54
C GLY A 306 -6.49 -0.02 33.40
N TYR A 307 -6.90 -1.19 32.94
CA TYR A 307 -8.29 -1.48 32.57
C TYR A 307 -8.90 -2.69 33.29
N ALA A 308 -8.33 -3.13 34.41
CA ALA A 308 -8.83 -4.25 35.23
C ALA A 308 -10.35 -4.20 35.47
N ARG A 309 -10.85 -3.02 35.85
CA ARG A 309 -12.27 -2.78 36.12
C ARG A 309 -13.18 -2.95 34.90
N TRP A 310 -12.64 -2.89 33.69
CA TRP A 310 -13.41 -2.97 32.43
C TRP A 310 -13.33 -4.34 31.76
N GLN A 311 -12.48 -5.25 32.23
CA GLN A 311 -12.25 -6.56 31.58
C GLN A 311 -13.55 -7.37 31.39
N HIS A 312 -14.43 -7.36 32.39
CA HIS A 312 -15.71 -8.06 32.33
C HIS A 312 -16.72 -7.42 31.34
N HIS A 313 -16.53 -6.14 31.00
CA HIS A 313 -17.37 -5.42 30.04
C HIS A 313 -16.87 -5.52 28.60
N LEU A 314 -15.56 -5.63 28.40
CA LEU A 314 -14.96 -5.67 27.07
C LEU A 314 -15.18 -7.00 26.34
N GLN A 315 -15.60 -8.06 27.07
CA GLN A 315 -15.93 -9.39 26.53
C GLN A 315 -14.85 -10.00 25.60
N PHE A 316 -13.59 -9.55 25.71
CA PHE A 316 -12.49 -10.21 25.03
C PHE A 316 -12.34 -11.60 25.65
N ALA A 317 -12.24 -12.61 24.79
CA ALA A 317 -12.02 -13.96 25.29
C ALA A 317 -10.65 -14.02 25.98
N ARG A 318 -10.58 -14.75 27.11
CA ARG A 318 -9.32 -14.96 27.83
C ARG A 318 -8.26 -15.39 26.84
N THR A 319 -7.26 -14.55 26.72
CA THR A 319 -6.09 -14.81 25.90
C THR A 319 -5.19 -15.73 26.71
N GLY A 320 -5.01 -16.96 26.23
CA GLY A 320 -4.30 -18.02 26.95
C GLY A 320 -2.79 -17.95 26.80
N TRP A 321 -2.22 -16.79 27.12
CA TRP A 321 -0.77 -16.64 27.29
C TRP A 321 -0.33 -17.31 28.59
#